data_AF-A0A928ULW6-F1
#
_entry.id   AF-A0A928ULW6-F1
#
_cell.length_a   1.000
_cell.length_b   1.000
_cell.length_c   1.000
_cell.angle_alpha   90.00
_cell.angle_beta   90.00
_cell.angle_gamma   90.00
#
_symmetry.space_group_name_H-M   'P 1'
#
loop_
_entity.id
_entity.type
_entity.pdbx_description
1 polymer ?
#
loop_
_entity_poly.entity_id
_entity_poly.type
_entity_poly.pdbx_seq_one_letter_code
_entity_poly.pdbx_strand_id
1 'polypeptide(L)'
;MDLNNLNLFGSLTMSNGKKLSIEDALSLGDINKDGKLSTKEIENLFKVNGVDTVTLNGVDKNQDGTISNEEFKAMEDRAAVQEKLNALKSIIAKDFTGEMAKFGNEIVNELVEWTMAWVELYNDDNIVEDFEKALNVKYTELKDAMEAKTPSGLANAAVDELYDKVKEEEKDIRNSVCNKLYNLAINYAKNNPEATLEEIITYLEEALETSEKDLVEKDRVNWEKSIEALGWLSSSDISKVKKLTTELLEAVISKGVILNIDGKNIATAQAIEKLIASYPDVEDLINAVKAALDGLSELNMVDKAKKDKVAAEEQKAKEALDNMNGSDVQVGFADIDLSAIDGYNSGKTVSYDISDGYKGRHTRISDCKQDARNRLNNLKEQFYAAVKADLEKLGIPTDSLDVVFEDVFASTVEQTISQSLTIKDKKWDRDNCFDAASFNVKELVNNFVTNFNTNIAAKIDAITEFKTDLDLQDIDPAQMKAEEYTTSVLSEPLGTKKKRKNWAEGELPAMADTAAKMIDNLKDTMLAKAKAMCEANGIEFNSEAFNEIFVKARTSAVSASVHSVEIDRAWKRDQQQVYIDTTQLFNTFTTNFKEQYTAWVEGQKAKK
;
A
#
# COMPACT_ATOMS: atom_id res chain seq x y z
N MET A 1 -23.86 22.42 -26.07
CA MET A 1 -23.06 23.65 -26.14
C MET A 1 -23.39 24.37 -27.43
N ASP A 2 -23.97 25.56 -27.35
CA ASP A 2 -24.26 26.39 -28.54
C ASP A 2 -23.24 27.53 -28.67
N LEU A 3 -22.15 27.26 -29.39
CA LEU A 3 -21.11 28.26 -29.63
C LEU A 3 -21.54 29.39 -30.58
N ASN A 4 -22.70 29.27 -31.25
CA ASN A 4 -23.20 30.34 -32.09
C ASN A 4 -23.60 31.57 -31.28
N ASN A 5 -23.94 31.40 -30.01
CA ASN A 5 -24.25 32.50 -29.10
C ASN A 5 -23.05 33.44 -28.83
N LEU A 6 -21.82 32.99 -29.10
CA LEU A 6 -20.62 33.85 -29.06
C LEU A 6 -20.48 34.73 -30.32
N ASN A 7 -21.42 34.69 -31.27
CA ASN A 7 -21.48 35.61 -32.40
C ASN A 7 -22.35 36.84 -32.05
N LEU A 8 -21.72 37.84 -31.45
CA LEU A 8 -22.37 39.05 -30.92
C LEU A 8 -22.38 40.20 -31.92
N PHE A 9 -21.27 40.40 -32.63
CA PHE A 9 -21.04 41.61 -33.41
C PHE A 9 -20.83 41.39 -34.91
N GLY A 10 -20.78 40.14 -35.39
CA GLY A 10 -20.58 39.85 -36.82
C GLY A 10 -19.17 40.15 -37.34
N SER A 11 -19.00 40.18 -38.67
CA SER A 11 -17.69 40.36 -39.33
C SER A 11 -17.73 41.46 -40.38
N LEU A 12 -16.64 42.22 -40.51
CA LEU A 12 -16.43 43.16 -41.64
C LEU A 12 -15.67 42.53 -42.81
N THR A 13 -15.55 41.20 -42.83
CA THR A 13 -14.85 40.49 -43.90
C THR A 13 -15.78 40.31 -45.10
N MET A 14 -15.37 40.84 -46.26
CA MET A 14 -16.09 40.67 -47.52
C MET A 14 -15.93 39.23 -48.07
N SER A 15 -16.76 38.84 -49.04
CA SER A 15 -16.72 37.51 -49.68
C SER A 15 -15.37 37.17 -50.35
N ASN A 16 -14.55 38.18 -50.65
CA ASN A 16 -13.20 38.02 -51.20
C ASN A 16 -12.11 37.86 -50.12
N GLY A 17 -12.47 37.80 -48.83
CA GLY A 17 -11.56 37.66 -47.71
C GLY A 17 -10.89 38.96 -47.24
N LYS A 18 -11.18 40.11 -47.88
CA LYS A 18 -10.64 41.42 -47.47
C LYS A 18 -11.53 42.04 -46.39
N LYS A 19 -10.91 42.58 -45.33
CA LYS A 19 -11.58 43.37 -44.30
C LYS A 19 -12.00 44.72 -44.88
N LEU A 20 -13.26 45.10 -44.71
CA LEU A 20 -13.81 46.37 -45.15
C LEU A 20 -13.30 47.49 -44.22
N SER A 21 -12.52 48.43 -44.75
CA SER A 21 -12.15 49.66 -44.04
C SER A 21 -13.16 50.78 -44.29
N ILE A 22 -13.05 51.88 -43.55
CA ILE A 22 -13.87 53.07 -43.78
C ILE A 22 -13.64 53.68 -45.18
N GLU A 23 -12.42 53.66 -45.70
CA GLU A 23 -12.13 54.14 -47.06
C GLU A 23 -12.74 53.23 -48.13
N ASP A 24 -12.71 51.91 -47.91
CA ASP A 24 -13.40 50.96 -48.78
C ASP A 24 -14.92 51.18 -48.71
N ALA A 25 -15.47 51.42 -47.52
CA ALA A 25 -16.90 51.67 -47.33
C ALA A 25 -17.36 52.95 -48.03
N LEU A 26 -16.62 54.05 -47.90
CA LEU A 26 -16.90 55.31 -48.60
C LEU A 26 -16.75 55.15 -50.11
N SER A 27 -15.69 54.50 -50.60
CA SER A 27 -15.45 54.37 -52.05
C SER A 27 -16.45 53.46 -52.77
N LEU A 28 -16.98 52.44 -52.08
CA LEU A 28 -17.89 51.45 -52.66
C LEU A 28 -19.37 51.71 -52.32
N GLY A 29 -19.65 52.39 -51.21
CA GLY A 29 -20.98 52.53 -50.62
C GLY A 29 -21.60 53.92 -50.75
N ASP A 30 -20.80 54.99 -50.90
CA ASP A 30 -21.31 56.35 -51.10
C ASP A 30 -21.80 56.53 -52.56
N ILE A 31 -23.02 56.07 -52.81
CA ILE A 31 -23.63 56.07 -54.15
C ILE A 31 -23.93 57.51 -54.60
N ASN A 32 -24.32 58.35 -53.65
CA ASN A 32 -24.79 59.70 -53.93
C ASN A 32 -23.64 60.75 -53.99
N LYS A 33 -22.44 60.37 -53.52
CA LYS A 33 -21.19 61.15 -53.50
C LYS A 33 -21.24 62.39 -52.59
N ASP A 34 -21.97 62.33 -51.50
CA ASP A 34 -22.05 63.39 -50.49
C ASP A 34 -20.93 63.32 -49.43
N GLY A 35 -20.08 62.30 -49.51
CA GLY A 35 -18.97 62.09 -48.59
C GLY A 35 -19.39 61.48 -47.26
N LYS A 36 -20.62 60.96 -47.14
CA LYS A 36 -21.16 60.28 -45.96
C LYS A 36 -21.75 58.94 -46.36
N LEU A 37 -21.93 58.06 -45.37
CA LEU A 37 -22.62 56.79 -45.56
C LEU A 37 -23.95 56.82 -44.82
N SER A 38 -25.07 56.80 -45.54
CA SER A 38 -26.36 56.55 -44.92
C SER A 38 -26.49 55.09 -44.47
N THR A 39 -27.36 54.82 -43.48
CA THR A 39 -27.62 53.45 -43.01
C THR A 39 -27.99 52.50 -44.17
N LYS A 40 -28.77 53.00 -45.14
CA LYS A 40 -29.20 52.25 -46.32
C LYS A 40 -28.06 51.96 -47.30
N GLU A 41 -27.09 52.85 -47.43
CA GLU A 41 -25.89 52.65 -48.24
C GLU A 41 -25.00 51.57 -47.64
N ILE A 42 -24.83 51.55 -46.32
CA ILE A 42 -24.10 50.48 -45.62
C ILE A 42 -24.81 49.13 -45.72
N GLU A 43 -26.13 49.08 -45.51
CA GLU A 43 -26.90 47.84 -45.66
C GLU A 43 -26.76 47.25 -47.07
N ASN A 44 -26.85 48.11 -48.10
CA ASN A 44 -26.64 47.70 -49.48
C ASN A 44 -25.20 47.24 -49.73
N LEU A 45 -24.20 47.95 -49.20
CA LEU A 45 -22.80 47.60 -49.30
C LEU A 45 -22.52 46.20 -48.72
N PHE A 46 -23.05 45.91 -47.53
CA PHE A 46 -22.90 44.61 -46.88
C PHE A 46 -23.57 43.50 -47.69
N LYS A 47 -24.77 43.76 -48.22
CA LYS A 47 -25.52 42.81 -49.05
C LYS A 47 -24.80 42.49 -50.37
N VAL A 48 -24.27 43.51 -51.05
CA VAL A 48 -23.61 43.36 -52.37
C VAL A 48 -22.24 42.69 -52.24
N ASN A 49 -21.51 42.95 -51.16
CA ASN A 49 -20.17 42.40 -50.95
C ASN A 49 -20.15 41.12 -50.08
N GLY A 50 -21.33 40.60 -49.74
CA GLY A 50 -21.52 39.41 -48.94
C GLY A 50 -20.73 39.46 -47.63
N VAL A 51 -20.88 40.56 -46.90
CA VAL A 51 -20.31 40.76 -45.55
C VAL A 51 -21.24 40.08 -44.54
N ASP A 52 -20.68 39.20 -43.71
CA ASP A 52 -21.44 38.46 -42.69
C ASP A 52 -21.85 39.42 -41.55
N THR A 53 -23.14 39.74 -41.49
CA THR A 53 -23.70 40.98 -40.94
C THR A 53 -23.15 41.42 -39.58
N VAL A 54 -22.55 42.61 -39.50
CA VAL A 54 -22.40 43.37 -38.26
C VAL A 54 -23.74 43.95 -37.86
N THR A 55 -24.14 43.79 -36.59
CA THR A 55 -25.38 44.37 -36.07
C THR A 55 -25.30 45.90 -36.12
N LEU A 56 -26.06 46.53 -37.03
CA LEU A 56 -26.14 47.99 -37.19
C LEU A 56 -26.91 48.67 -36.04
N ASN A 57 -27.65 47.91 -35.24
CA ASN A 57 -28.40 48.45 -34.10
C ASN A 57 -27.43 49.05 -33.08
N GLY A 58 -27.63 50.34 -32.78
CA GLY A 58 -26.80 51.07 -31.80
C GLY A 58 -25.42 51.47 -32.32
N VAL A 59 -25.21 51.50 -33.65
CA VAL A 59 -24.03 52.10 -34.29
C VAL A 59 -24.24 53.59 -34.56
N ASP A 60 -25.38 53.97 -35.15
CA ASP A 60 -25.83 55.37 -35.27
C ASP A 60 -26.28 55.87 -33.88
N LYS A 61 -25.33 56.39 -33.11
CA LYS A 61 -25.55 56.82 -31.72
C LYS A 61 -26.31 58.14 -31.67
N ASN A 62 -26.09 59.01 -32.66
CA ASN A 62 -26.68 60.34 -32.70
C ASN A 62 -28.06 60.38 -33.40
N GLN A 63 -28.47 59.27 -34.02
CA GLN A 63 -29.72 59.06 -34.74
C GLN A 63 -29.91 60.04 -35.91
N ASP A 64 -28.81 60.46 -36.55
CA ASP A 64 -28.83 61.40 -37.67
C ASP A 64 -29.03 60.72 -39.04
N GLY A 65 -29.06 59.38 -39.07
CA GLY A 65 -29.29 58.57 -40.27
C GLY A 65 -28.06 58.43 -41.17
N THR A 66 -26.92 58.96 -40.76
CA THR A 66 -25.60 58.80 -41.37
C THR A 66 -24.64 58.15 -40.38
N ILE A 67 -23.62 57.44 -40.88
CA ILE A 67 -22.59 56.83 -40.06
C ILE A 67 -21.34 57.71 -40.12
N SER A 68 -20.97 58.27 -38.97
CA SER A 68 -19.75 59.07 -38.82
C SER A 68 -18.48 58.19 -38.83
N ASN A 69 -17.31 58.82 -38.93
CA ASN A 69 -16.04 58.10 -38.83
C ASN A 69 -15.88 57.40 -37.47
N GLU A 70 -16.30 58.06 -36.39
CA GLU A 70 -16.29 57.52 -35.04
C GLU A 70 -17.25 56.33 -34.88
N GLU A 71 -18.42 56.40 -35.52
CA GLU A 71 -19.42 55.32 -35.50
C GLU A 71 -18.96 54.11 -36.34
N PHE A 72 -18.32 54.34 -37.47
CA PHE A 72 -17.71 53.27 -38.27
C PHE A 72 -16.51 52.64 -37.53
N LYS A 73 -15.68 53.45 -36.86
CA LYS A 73 -14.58 52.96 -36.02
C LYS A 73 -15.09 52.03 -34.91
N ALA A 74 -16.22 52.38 -34.27
CA ALA A 74 -16.87 51.51 -33.30
C ALA A 74 -17.35 50.17 -33.92
N MET A 75 -17.74 50.14 -35.20
CA MET A 75 -18.02 48.88 -35.91
C MET A 75 -16.75 48.07 -36.14
N GLU A 76 -15.64 48.70 -36.54
CA GLU A 76 -14.35 48.03 -36.73
C GLU A 76 -13.84 47.40 -35.44
N ASP A 77 -13.97 48.12 -34.31
CA ASP A 77 -13.58 47.64 -32.99
C ASP A 77 -14.46 46.47 -32.52
N ARG A 78 -15.78 46.55 -32.70
CA ARG A 78 -16.71 45.45 -32.43
C ARG A 78 -16.44 44.21 -33.28
N ALA A 79 -16.12 44.39 -34.57
CA ALA A 79 -15.74 43.29 -35.44
C ALA A 79 -14.40 42.66 -35.03
N ALA A 80 -13.43 43.47 -34.58
CA ALA A 80 -12.16 42.97 -34.06
C ALA A 80 -12.35 42.20 -32.73
N VAL A 81 -13.21 42.68 -31.84
CA VAL A 81 -13.65 41.95 -30.63
C VAL A 81 -14.28 40.60 -31.01
N GLN A 82 -15.13 40.56 -32.05
CA GLN A 82 -15.72 39.33 -32.55
C GLN A 82 -14.70 38.33 -33.09
N GLU A 83 -13.64 38.81 -33.75
CA GLU A 83 -12.52 37.96 -34.20
C GLU A 83 -11.83 37.27 -33.00
N LYS A 84 -11.63 37.98 -31.88
CA LYS A 84 -11.06 37.41 -30.64
C LYS A 84 -11.97 36.36 -30.01
N LEU A 85 -13.28 36.61 -29.94
CA LEU A 85 -14.26 35.62 -29.47
C LEU A 85 -14.32 34.38 -30.37
N ASN A 86 -14.23 34.56 -31.70
CA ASN A 86 -14.22 33.46 -32.64
C ASN A 86 -12.99 32.57 -32.46
N ALA A 87 -11.83 33.13 -32.12
CA ALA A 87 -10.64 32.35 -31.80
C ALA A 87 -10.85 31.44 -30.57
N LEU A 88 -11.56 31.93 -29.54
CA LEU A 88 -11.88 31.14 -28.34
C LEU A 88 -12.83 29.97 -28.61
N LYS A 89 -13.71 30.03 -29.61
CA LYS A 89 -14.69 28.95 -29.88
C LYS A 89 -14.05 27.56 -29.97
N SER A 90 -12.88 27.48 -30.62
CA SER A 90 -12.14 26.22 -30.75
C SER A 90 -11.52 25.74 -29.44
N ILE A 91 -11.09 26.68 -28.58
CA ILE A 91 -10.52 26.40 -27.26
C ILE A 91 -11.62 25.93 -26.32
N ILE A 92 -12.75 26.63 -26.27
CA ILE A 92 -13.93 26.27 -25.47
C ILE A 92 -14.44 24.87 -25.87
N ALA A 93 -14.52 24.58 -27.17
CA ALA A 93 -14.94 23.26 -27.65
C ALA A 93 -14.03 22.12 -27.17
N LYS A 94 -12.75 22.39 -26.95
CA LYS A 94 -11.78 21.40 -26.45
C LYS A 94 -11.85 21.28 -24.93
N ASP A 95 -11.89 22.42 -24.24
CA ASP A 95 -11.87 22.49 -22.78
C ASP A 95 -13.16 21.94 -22.15
N PHE A 96 -14.31 22.14 -22.80
CA PHE A 96 -15.61 21.71 -22.29
C PHE A 96 -16.03 20.34 -22.85
N THR A 97 -15.16 19.35 -22.65
CA THR A 97 -15.41 17.93 -22.94
C THR A 97 -15.41 17.09 -21.65
N GLY A 98 -15.85 15.83 -21.71
CA GLY A 98 -15.91 14.96 -20.53
C GLY A 98 -16.81 15.52 -19.43
N GLU A 99 -16.30 15.62 -18.19
CA GLU A 99 -17.04 16.13 -17.03
C GLU A 99 -17.43 17.62 -17.18
N MET A 100 -16.67 18.39 -17.96
CA MET A 100 -16.93 19.81 -18.21
C MET A 100 -18.04 20.05 -19.24
N ALA A 101 -18.44 19.03 -20.00
CA ALA A 101 -19.40 19.19 -21.10
C ALA A 101 -20.76 19.77 -20.66
N LYS A 102 -21.19 19.47 -19.43
CA LYS A 102 -22.46 19.98 -18.87
C LYS A 102 -22.46 21.50 -18.67
N PHE A 103 -21.29 22.11 -18.48
CA PHE A 103 -21.13 23.55 -18.26
C PHE A 103 -20.95 24.35 -19.55
N GLY A 104 -20.90 23.69 -20.72
CA GLY A 104 -20.60 24.35 -22.00
C GLY A 104 -21.57 25.46 -22.39
N ASN A 105 -22.84 25.40 -21.99
CA ASN A 105 -23.78 26.50 -22.23
C ASN A 105 -23.62 27.63 -21.19
N GLU A 106 -23.30 27.30 -19.94
CA GLU A 106 -23.12 28.26 -18.85
C GLU A 106 -21.92 29.17 -19.13
N ILE A 107 -20.77 28.59 -19.51
CA ILE A 107 -19.58 29.36 -19.90
C ILE A 107 -19.85 30.30 -21.07
N VAL A 108 -20.61 29.84 -22.07
CA VAL A 108 -20.95 30.65 -23.24
C VAL A 108 -21.81 31.84 -22.83
N ASN A 109 -22.85 31.62 -22.01
CA ASN A 109 -23.73 32.69 -21.56
C ASN A 109 -22.99 33.72 -20.69
N GLU A 110 -22.16 33.27 -19.75
CA GLU A 110 -21.38 34.17 -18.89
C GLU A 110 -20.36 35.01 -19.69
N LEU A 111 -19.71 34.41 -20.70
CA LEU A 111 -18.82 35.15 -21.61
C LEU A 111 -19.58 36.17 -22.46
N VAL A 112 -20.78 35.84 -22.93
CA VAL A 112 -21.64 36.77 -23.69
C VAL A 112 -22.03 37.98 -22.83
N GLU A 113 -22.57 37.73 -21.63
CA GLU A 113 -22.98 38.79 -20.71
C GLU A 113 -21.80 39.69 -20.33
N TRP A 114 -20.66 39.08 -19.99
CA TRP A 114 -19.45 39.83 -19.65
C TRP A 114 -18.96 40.67 -20.84
N THR A 115 -18.92 40.10 -22.05
CA THR A 115 -18.45 40.82 -23.24
C THR A 115 -19.35 42.01 -23.56
N MET A 116 -20.67 41.82 -23.52
CA MET A 116 -21.61 42.90 -23.78
C MET A 116 -21.43 44.05 -22.78
N ALA A 117 -21.32 43.74 -21.49
CA ALA A 117 -21.07 44.73 -20.45
C ALA A 117 -19.72 45.44 -20.63
N TRP A 118 -18.68 44.71 -21.04
CA TRP A 118 -17.34 45.25 -21.25
C TRP A 118 -17.31 46.26 -22.41
N VAL A 119 -17.93 45.92 -23.55
CA VAL A 119 -17.98 46.79 -24.74
C VAL A 119 -18.84 48.04 -24.51
N GLU A 120 -19.86 47.98 -23.65
CA GLU A 120 -20.68 49.15 -23.30
C GLU A 120 -19.95 50.17 -22.41
N LEU A 121 -19.01 49.72 -21.57
CA LEU A 121 -18.30 50.55 -20.59
C LEU A 121 -17.01 51.18 -21.14
N TYR A 122 -16.46 50.63 -22.21
CA TYR A 122 -15.13 50.99 -22.71
C TYR A 122 -15.21 51.99 -23.88
N ASN A 123 -14.67 53.21 -23.69
CA ASN A 123 -14.72 54.32 -24.66
C ASN A 123 -13.31 54.84 -25.05
N ASP A 124 -12.27 53.99 -25.02
CA ASP A 124 -10.88 54.37 -25.33
C ASP A 124 -10.40 53.80 -26.69
N ASP A 125 -9.41 54.43 -27.31
CA ASP A 125 -8.88 54.15 -28.65
C ASP A 125 -8.19 52.78 -28.78
N ASN A 126 -7.85 52.12 -27.66
CA ASN A 126 -7.14 50.83 -27.60
C ASN A 126 -8.01 49.63 -27.19
N ILE A 127 -9.34 49.76 -27.35
CA ILE A 127 -10.35 48.78 -26.93
C ILE A 127 -10.03 47.32 -27.31
N VAL A 128 -9.43 47.06 -28.47
CA VAL A 128 -9.21 45.68 -28.95
C VAL A 128 -8.09 44.95 -28.19
N GLU A 129 -6.97 45.64 -27.89
CA GLU A 129 -5.84 45.00 -27.20
C GLU A 129 -6.15 44.76 -25.72
N ASP A 130 -6.81 45.73 -25.08
CA ASP A 130 -7.24 45.61 -23.69
C ASP A 130 -8.35 44.57 -23.53
N PHE A 131 -9.25 44.47 -24.51
CA PHE A 131 -10.24 43.40 -24.56
C PHE A 131 -9.59 42.02 -24.62
N GLU A 132 -8.60 41.80 -25.49
CA GLU A 132 -7.95 40.50 -25.63
C GLU A 132 -7.29 40.04 -24.32
N LYS A 133 -6.59 40.95 -23.63
CA LYS A 133 -6.00 40.65 -22.31
C LYS A 133 -7.08 40.32 -21.29
N ALA A 134 -8.12 41.15 -21.20
CA ALA A 134 -9.22 40.95 -20.25
C ALA A 134 -10.02 39.68 -20.53
N LEU A 135 -10.24 39.35 -21.81
CA LEU A 135 -10.97 38.17 -22.27
C LEU A 135 -10.24 36.89 -21.83
N ASN A 136 -8.92 36.83 -21.99
CA ASN A 136 -8.14 35.67 -21.58
C ASN A 136 -8.17 35.45 -20.06
N VAL A 137 -8.05 36.53 -19.28
CA VAL A 137 -8.18 36.47 -17.81
C VAL A 137 -9.58 35.99 -17.44
N LYS A 138 -10.61 36.63 -17.99
CA LYS A 138 -11.99 36.28 -17.66
C LYS A 138 -12.34 34.85 -18.04
N TYR A 139 -11.91 34.39 -19.23
CA TYR A 139 -12.14 33.00 -19.65
C TYR A 139 -11.49 32.01 -18.68
N THR A 140 -10.27 32.29 -18.22
CA THR A 140 -9.58 31.44 -17.24
C THR A 140 -10.33 31.38 -15.92
N GLU A 141 -10.74 32.54 -15.37
CA GLU A 141 -11.55 32.60 -14.13
C GLU A 141 -12.84 31.79 -14.24
N LEU A 142 -13.56 31.95 -15.36
CA LEU A 142 -14.80 31.22 -15.58
C LEU A 142 -14.57 29.73 -15.76
N LYS A 143 -13.50 29.34 -16.47
CA LYS A 143 -13.12 27.94 -16.63
C LYS A 143 -12.80 27.30 -15.28
N ASP A 144 -11.95 27.92 -14.47
CA ASP A 144 -11.57 27.43 -13.15
C ASP A 144 -12.81 27.29 -12.24
N ALA A 145 -13.74 28.25 -12.31
CA ALA A 145 -15.01 28.19 -11.58
C ALA A 145 -15.90 27.01 -12.01
N MET A 146 -15.91 26.65 -13.31
CA MET A 146 -16.64 25.47 -13.79
C MET A 146 -15.91 24.16 -13.45
N GLU A 147 -14.57 24.15 -13.51
CA GLU A 147 -13.75 23.00 -13.10
C GLU A 147 -13.98 22.67 -11.63
N ALA A 148 -14.07 23.67 -10.75
CA ALA A 148 -14.37 23.49 -9.33
C ALA A 148 -15.73 22.82 -9.06
N LYS A 149 -16.69 22.93 -9.99
CA LYS A 149 -18.03 22.30 -9.91
C LYS A 149 -18.08 20.88 -10.52
N THR A 150 -16.99 20.41 -11.12
CA THR A 150 -16.92 19.03 -11.64
C THR A 150 -16.82 18.03 -10.49
N PRO A 151 -17.19 16.75 -10.70
CA PRO A 151 -16.94 15.69 -9.72
C PRO A 151 -15.49 15.67 -9.23
N SER A 152 -14.51 15.79 -10.13
CA SER A 152 -13.09 15.86 -9.73
C SER A 152 -12.74 17.14 -8.96
N GLY A 153 -13.29 18.29 -9.33
CA GLY A 153 -13.07 19.56 -8.63
C GLY A 153 -13.62 19.53 -7.20
N LEU A 154 -14.85 19.07 -7.03
CA LEU A 154 -15.49 18.90 -5.73
C LEU A 154 -14.75 17.87 -4.86
N ALA A 155 -14.31 16.76 -5.46
CA ALA A 155 -13.54 15.73 -4.75
C ALA A 155 -12.20 16.23 -4.23
N ASN A 156 -11.46 17.01 -5.03
CA ASN A 156 -10.21 17.63 -4.58
C ASN A 156 -10.46 18.58 -3.41
N ALA A 157 -11.44 19.49 -3.55
CA ALA A 157 -11.75 20.44 -2.49
C ALA A 157 -12.16 19.76 -1.18
N ALA A 158 -12.97 18.70 -1.24
CA ALA A 158 -13.40 17.96 -0.06
C ALA A 158 -12.22 17.24 0.62
N VAL A 159 -11.34 16.60 -0.16
CA VAL A 159 -10.16 15.90 0.39
C VAL A 159 -9.15 16.87 0.97
N ASP A 160 -8.93 18.03 0.33
CA ASP A 160 -8.05 19.07 0.84
C ASP A 160 -8.52 19.57 2.21
N GLU A 161 -9.84 19.73 2.41
CA GLU A 161 -10.40 20.12 3.71
C GLU A 161 -10.28 19.02 4.78
N LEU A 162 -10.34 17.74 4.37
CA LEU A 162 -10.20 16.60 5.27
C LEU A 162 -8.75 16.17 5.52
N TYR A 163 -7.78 16.69 4.76
CA TYR A 163 -6.39 16.26 4.82
C TYR A 163 -5.78 16.36 6.22
N ASP A 164 -6.09 17.42 6.96
CA ASP A 164 -5.63 17.60 8.35
C ASP A 164 -6.46 16.79 9.36
N LYS A 165 -7.70 16.41 9.01
CA LYS A 165 -8.58 15.59 9.87
C LYS A 165 -8.20 14.11 9.87
N VAL A 166 -7.46 13.64 8.87
CA VAL A 166 -6.93 12.25 8.81
C VAL A 166 -5.99 11.92 9.99
N LYS A 167 -5.48 12.93 10.73
CA LYS A 167 -4.73 12.78 12.00
C LYS A 167 -3.63 11.70 11.99
N GLU A 168 -2.94 11.55 10.86
CA GLU A 168 -1.91 10.52 10.68
C GLU A 168 -0.56 11.14 10.31
N GLU A 169 0.47 10.95 11.12
CA GLU A 169 1.80 11.57 10.91
C GLU A 169 2.54 10.92 9.75
N GLU A 170 2.30 9.63 9.50
CA GLU A 170 2.94 8.93 8.41
C GLU A 170 2.34 9.31 7.04
N LYS A 171 3.15 9.99 6.21
CA LYS A 171 2.72 10.53 4.92
C LYS A 171 2.17 9.48 3.96
N ASP A 172 2.76 8.28 3.93
CA ASP A 172 2.33 7.22 3.01
C ASP A 172 0.94 6.69 3.38
N ILE A 173 0.68 6.52 4.69
CA ILE A 173 -0.64 6.12 5.20
C ILE A 173 -1.66 7.22 4.92
N ARG A 174 -1.33 8.47 5.26
CA ARG A 174 -2.20 9.63 5.01
C ARG A 174 -2.58 9.75 3.54
N ASN A 175 -1.62 9.64 2.63
CA ASN A 175 -1.86 9.70 1.18
C ASN A 175 -2.74 8.54 0.71
N SER A 176 -2.53 7.33 1.22
CA SER A 176 -3.37 6.16 0.90
C SER A 176 -4.83 6.40 1.30
N VAL A 177 -5.06 6.94 2.50
CA VAL A 177 -6.41 7.30 2.98
C VAL A 177 -7.01 8.41 2.12
N CYS A 178 -6.27 9.50 1.85
CA CYS A 178 -6.76 10.61 1.01
C CYS A 178 -7.12 10.15 -0.41
N ASN A 179 -6.35 9.23 -1.00
CA ASN A 179 -6.68 8.64 -2.30
C ASN A 179 -7.99 7.82 -2.26
N LYS A 180 -8.25 7.09 -1.17
CA LYS A 180 -9.53 6.40 -0.99
C LYS A 180 -10.69 7.39 -0.85
N LEU A 181 -10.53 8.44 -0.04
CA LEU A 181 -11.52 9.51 0.12
C LEU A 181 -11.79 10.24 -1.21
N TYR A 182 -10.77 10.50 -2.01
CA TYR A 182 -10.91 11.11 -3.33
C TYR A 182 -11.80 10.28 -4.26
N ASN A 183 -11.57 8.97 -4.32
CA ASN A 183 -12.36 8.07 -5.15
C ASN A 183 -13.81 7.97 -4.65
N LEU A 184 -14.02 7.96 -3.33
CA LEU A 184 -15.36 8.04 -2.72
C LEU A 184 -16.09 9.31 -3.12
N ALA A 185 -15.41 10.45 -3.04
CA ALA A 185 -15.96 11.76 -3.38
C ALA A 185 -16.36 11.85 -4.85
N ILE A 186 -15.51 11.35 -5.76
CA ILE A 186 -15.83 11.26 -7.19
C ILE A 186 -17.10 10.43 -7.42
N ASN A 187 -17.18 9.24 -6.81
CA ASN A 187 -18.32 8.35 -7.00
C ASN A 187 -19.61 8.97 -6.46
N TYR A 188 -19.54 9.59 -5.28
CA TYR A 188 -20.67 10.30 -4.68
C TYR A 188 -21.14 11.45 -5.58
N ALA A 189 -20.23 12.31 -6.07
CA ALA A 189 -20.57 13.46 -6.91
C ALA A 189 -21.11 13.05 -8.29
N LYS A 190 -20.67 11.90 -8.84
CA LYS A 190 -21.22 11.35 -10.10
C LYS A 190 -22.65 10.83 -9.93
N ASN A 191 -22.93 10.18 -8.82
CA ASN A 191 -24.25 9.62 -8.52
C ASN A 191 -25.22 10.68 -7.99
N ASN A 192 -24.71 11.82 -7.51
CA ASN A 192 -25.48 12.95 -6.99
C ASN A 192 -25.04 14.24 -7.70
N PRO A 193 -25.51 14.52 -8.94
CA PRO A 193 -25.00 15.64 -9.74
C PRO A 193 -25.24 17.04 -9.16
N GLU A 194 -26.15 17.16 -8.20
CA GLU A 194 -26.51 18.40 -7.49
C GLU A 194 -25.85 18.48 -6.10
N ALA A 195 -24.99 17.52 -5.73
CA ALA A 195 -24.33 17.50 -4.43
C ALA A 195 -23.47 18.75 -4.23
N THR A 196 -23.63 19.34 -3.05
CA THR A 196 -22.80 20.44 -2.56
C THR A 196 -21.48 19.91 -2.01
N LEU A 197 -20.47 20.79 -1.91
CA LEU A 197 -19.20 20.47 -1.27
C LEU A 197 -19.38 19.98 0.17
N GLU A 198 -20.28 20.63 0.93
CA GLU A 198 -20.59 20.28 2.32
C GLU A 198 -21.18 18.86 2.46
N GLU A 199 -22.07 18.47 1.55
CA GLU A 199 -22.67 17.12 1.54
C GLU A 199 -21.60 16.05 1.25
N ILE A 200 -20.67 16.34 0.33
CA ILE A 200 -19.55 15.44 0.03
C ILE A 200 -18.64 15.34 1.26
N ILE A 201 -18.26 16.46 1.88
CA ILE A 201 -17.43 16.46 3.10
C ILE A 201 -18.08 15.62 4.19
N THR A 202 -19.37 15.84 4.47
CA THR A 202 -20.11 15.08 5.49
C THR A 202 -20.09 13.58 5.21
N TYR A 203 -20.31 13.19 3.94
CA TYR A 203 -20.26 11.78 3.53
C TYR A 203 -18.86 11.16 3.73
N LEU A 204 -17.80 11.91 3.41
CA LEU A 204 -16.42 11.46 3.57
C LEU A 204 -15.99 11.38 5.05
N GLU A 205 -16.47 12.28 5.89
CA GLU A 205 -16.22 12.23 7.35
C GLU A 205 -16.83 10.97 7.96
N GLU A 206 -18.09 10.65 7.62
CA GLU A 206 -18.72 9.41 8.05
C GLU A 206 -17.89 8.20 7.59
N ALA A 207 -17.47 8.17 6.33
CA ALA A 207 -16.64 7.09 5.79
C ALA A 207 -15.26 6.98 6.46
N LEU A 208 -14.66 8.09 6.85
CA LEU A 208 -13.36 8.13 7.52
C LEU A 208 -13.44 7.53 8.94
N GLU A 209 -14.52 7.82 9.66
CA GLU A 209 -14.70 7.43 11.06
C GLU A 209 -15.28 6.02 11.24
N THR A 210 -16.02 5.52 10.25
CA THR A 210 -16.71 4.22 10.32
C THR A 210 -15.89 3.09 9.70
N SER A 211 -16.18 1.86 10.12
CA SER A 211 -15.55 0.67 9.54
C SER A 211 -16.20 0.30 8.21
N GLU A 212 -15.48 -0.42 7.35
CA GLU A 212 -16.05 -0.91 6.07
C GLU A 212 -17.28 -1.78 6.30
N LYS A 213 -17.26 -2.58 7.38
CA LYS A 213 -18.38 -3.44 7.77
C LYS A 213 -19.62 -2.61 8.13
N ASP A 214 -19.45 -1.58 8.96
CA ASP A 214 -20.56 -0.72 9.38
C ASP A 214 -21.12 0.11 8.21
N LEU A 215 -20.24 0.58 7.32
CA LEU A 215 -20.63 1.36 6.14
C LEU A 215 -21.63 0.61 5.25
N VAL A 216 -21.47 -0.69 5.11
CA VAL A 216 -22.31 -1.51 4.21
C VAL A 216 -23.42 -2.27 4.94
N GLU A 217 -23.47 -2.21 6.28
CA GLU A 217 -24.39 -3.01 7.09
C GLU A 217 -25.86 -2.79 6.72
N LYS A 218 -26.24 -1.53 6.44
CA LYS A 218 -27.60 -1.21 5.99
C LYS A 218 -27.94 -1.90 4.66
N ASP A 219 -27.01 -1.93 3.71
CA ASP A 219 -27.24 -2.57 2.40
C ASP A 219 -27.26 -4.08 2.53
N ARG A 220 -26.36 -4.63 3.34
CA ARG A 220 -26.36 -6.06 3.71
C ARG A 220 -27.71 -6.47 4.29
N VAL A 221 -28.20 -5.79 5.32
CA VAL A 221 -29.47 -6.11 5.99
C VAL A 221 -30.65 -6.00 5.02
N ASN A 222 -30.66 -5.00 4.13
CA ASN A 222 -31.70 -4.84 3.12
C ASN A 222 -31.67 -5.98 2.09
N TRP A 223 -30.48 -6.39 1.67
CA TRP A 223 -30.30 -7.53 0.78
C TRP A 223 -30.75 -8.84 1.45
N GLU A 224 -30.32 -9.10 2.70
CA GLU A 224 -30.72 -10.30 3.46
C GLU A 224 -32.24 -10.38 3.61
N LYS A 225 -32.90 -9.28 3.98
CA LYS A 225 -34.38 -9.21 4.02
C LYS A 225 -35.03 -9.47 2.67
N SER A 226 -34.42 -8.96 1.59
CA SER A 226 -34.95 -9.17 0.23
C SER A 226 -34.80 -10.62 -0.21
N ILE A 227 -33.71 -11.29 0.19
CA ILE A 227 -33.51 -12.73 -0.02
C ILE A 227 -34.51 -13.55 0.81
N GLU A 228 -34.70 -13.22 2.09
CA GLU A 228 -35.67 -13.89 2.96
C GLU A 228 -37.12 -13.75 2.45
N ALA A 229 -37.47 -12.60 1.90
CA ALA A 229 -38.79 -12.34 1.33
C ALA A 229 -39.14 -13.22 0.11
N LEU A 230 -38.13 -13.83 -0.53
CA LEU A 230 -38.35 -14.81 -1.61
C LEU A 230 -38.87 -16.17 -1.07
N GLY A 231 -38.77 -16.42 0.23
CA GLY A 231 -39.23 -17.66 0.87
C GLY A 231 -38.32 -18.85 0.57
N TRP A 232 -38.91 -20.01 0.30
CA TRP A 232 -38.14 -21.21 -0.02
C TRP A 232 -37.45 -21.04 -1.38
N LEU A 233 -36.13 -20.96 -1.37
CA LEU A 233 -35.32 -20.78 -2.57
C LEU A 233 -35.16 -22.10 -3.33
N SER A 234 -35.33 -22.04 -4.65
CA SER A 234 -35.06 -23.13 -5.58
C SER A 234 -34.05 -22.71 -6.64
N SER A 235 -33.51 -23.66 -7.41
CA SER A 235 -32.64 -23.35 -8.55
C SER A 235 -33.29 -22.42 -9.59
N SER A 236 -34.63 -22.37 -9.63
CA SER A 236 -35.37 -21.47 -10.52
C SER A 236 -35.33 -19.99 -10.10
N ASP A 237 -34.94 -19.70 -8.86
CA ASP A 237 -34.89 -18.33 -8.32
C ASP A 237 -33.54 -17.65 -8.53
N ILE A 238 -32.55 -18.35 -9.11
CA ILE A 238 -31.20 -17.83 -9.28
C ILE A 238 -31.14 -16.50 -10.02
N SER A 239 -31.99 -16.28 -11.02
CA SER A 239 -32.04 -15.00 -11.74
C SER A 239 -32.48 -13.83 -10.84
N LYS A 240 -33.38 -14.08 -9.87
CA LYS A 240 -33.82 -13.04 -8.92
C LYS A 240 -32.72 -12.77 -7.89
N VAL A 241 -32.10 -13.82 -7.35
CA VAL A 241 -31.00 -13.71 -6.38
C VAL A 241 -29.82 -12.98 -7.01
N LYS A 242 -29.41 -13.34 -8.23
CA LYS A 242 -28.35 -12.64 -8.97
C LYS A 242 -28.62 -11.14 -9.13
N LYS A 243 -29.88 -10.76 -9.40
CA LYS A 243 -30.27 -9.35 -9.50
C LYS A 243 -30.11 -8.62 -8.16
N LEU A 244 -30.68 -9.17 -7.09
CA LEU A 244 -30.57 -8.58 -5.75
C LEU A 244 -29.12 -8.48 -5.27
N THR A 245 -28.31 -9.50 -5.55
CA THR A 245 -26.88 -9.50 -5.22
C THR A 245 -26.11 -8.49 -6.06
N THR A 246 -26.47 -8.28 -7.33
CA THR A 246 -25.86 -7.23 -8.17
C THR A 246 -26.12 -5.86 -7.57
N GLU A 247 -27.37 -5.57 -7.18
CA GLU A 247 -27.75 -4.30 -6.52
C GLU A 247 -26.97 -4.07 -5.22
N LEU A 248 -26.81 -5.10 -4.39
CA LEU A 248 -25.97 -5.04 -3.19
C LEU A 248 -24.50 -4.72 -3.52
N LEU A 249 -23.89 -5.47 -4.44
CA LEU A 249 -22.46 -5.29 -4.74
C LEU A 249 -22.18 -3.92 -5.39
N GLU A 250 -23.11 -3.40 -6.20
CA GLU A 250 -23.04 -2.04 -6.74
C GLU A 250 -23.10 -0.99 -5.62
N ALA A 251 -23.97 -1.16 -4.63
CA ALA A 251 -24.04 -0.29 -3.46
C ALA A 251 -22.74 -0.33 -2.64
N VAL A 252 -22.18 -1.52 -2.40
CA VAL A 252 -20.92 -1.70 -1.68
C VAL A 252 -19.76 -1.00 -2.39
N ILE A 253 -19.60 -1.19 -3.70
CA ILE A 253 -18.51 -0.56 -4.47
C ILE A 253 -18.71 0.95 -4.57
N SER A 254 -19.95 1.45 -4.62
CA SER A 254 -20.23 2.89 -4.61
C SER A 254 -19.72 3.57 -3.33
N LYS A 255 -19.65 2.80 -2.24
CA LYS A 255 -19.05 3.19 -0.95
C LYS A 255 -17.56 2.88 -0.85
N GLY A 256 -16.88 2.64 -1.98
CA GLY A 256 -15.43 2.46 -2.05
C GLY A 256 -14.90 1.19 -1.37
N VAL A 257 -15.79 0.29 -0.95
CA VAL A 257 -15.43 -0.99 -0.33
C VAL A 257 -15.13 -2.01 -1.41
N ILE A 258 -13.95 -2.64 -1.33
CA ILE A 258 -13.53 -3.70 -2.24
C ILE A 258 -13.76 -5.04 -1.54
N LEU A 259 -14.56 -5.91 -2.18
CA LEU A 259 -14.80 -7.26 -1.67
C LEU A 259 -13.87 -8.26 -2.32
N ASN A 260 -13.39 -9.24 -1.53
CA ASN A 260 -12.73 -10.43 -2.06
C ASN A 260 -13.71 -11.60 -2.01
N ILE A 261 -14.15 -12.06 -3.19
CA ILE A 261 -15.06 -13.20 -3.32
C ILE A 261 -14.34 -14.27 -4.16
N ASP A 262 -14.10 -15.44 -3.56
CA ASP A 262 -13.35 -16.55 -4.17
C ASP A 262 -11.99 -16.14 -4.75
N GLY A 263 -11.23 -15.34 -4.00
CA GLY A 263 -9.90 -14.87 -4.41
C GLY A 263 -9.90 -13.76 -5.46
N LYS A 264 -11.08 -13.21 -5.81
CA LYS A 264 -11.22 -12.14 -6.80
C LYS A 264 -11.59 -10.83 -6.12
N ASN A 265 -10.84 -9.79 -6.44
CA ASN A 265 -11.15 -8.42 -6.02
C ASN A 265 -12.29 -7.85 -6.86
N ILE A 266 -13.40 -7.51 -6.21
CA ILE A 266 -14.60 -6.96 -6.81
C ILE A 266 -14.64 -5.47 -6.49
N ALA A 267 -14.20 -4.66 -7.47
CA ALA A 267 -14.07 -3.21 -7.34
C ALA A 267 -14.74 -2.43 -8.51
N THR A 268 -15.38 -3.14 -9.45
CA THR A 268 -16.01 -2.51 -10.63
C THR A 268 -17.30 -3.24 -11.01
N ALA A 269 -18.20 -2.55 -11.71
CA ALA A 269 -19.41 -3.16 -12.28
C ALA A 269 -19.10 -4.36 -13.20
N GLN A 270 -18.03 -4.26 -14.00
CA GLN A 270 -17.58 -5.37 -14.86
C GLN A 270 -17.11 -6.59 -14.05
N ALA A 271 -16.48 -6.37 -12.89
CA ALA A 271 -16.09 -7.47 -12.01
C ALA A 271 -17.33 -8.14 -11.38
N ILE A 272 -18.35 -7.36 -11.02
CA ILE A 272 -19.64 -7.88 -10.55
C ILE A 272 -20.29 -8.76 -11.62
N GLU A 273 -20.44 -8.26 -12.85
CA GLU A 273 -21.06 -9.03 -13.94
C GLU A 273 -20.39 -10.40 -14.15
N LYS A 274 -19.06 -10.43 -14.14
CA LYS A 274 -18.27 -11.66 -14.29
C LYS A 274 -18.45 -12.62 -13.10
N LEU A 275 -18.44 -12.09 -11.88
CA LEU A 275 -18.64 -12.87 -10.66
C LEU A 275 -20.05 -13.49 -10.65
N ILE A 276 -21.08 -12.67 -10.86
CA ILE A 276 -22.48 -13.10 -10.86
C ILE A 276 -22.72 -14.16 -11.95
N ALA A 277 -22.07 -14.05 -13.11
CA ALA A 277 -22.15 -15.07 -14.14
C ALA A 277 -21.54 -16.43 -13.73
N SER A 278 -20.50 -16.44 -12.88
CA SER A 278 -19.78 -17.68 -12.54
C SER A 278 -20.50 -18.60 -11.57
N TYR A 279 -21.52 -18.14 -10.84
CA TYR A 279 -22.28 -18.98 -9.91
C TYR A 279 -23.50 -19.64 -10.59
N PRO A 280 -23.54 -20.98 -10.69
CA PRO A 280 -24.71 -21.71 -11.19
C PRO A 280 -25.73 -22.04 -10.09
N ASP A 281 -25.34 -21.91 -8.83
CA ASP A 281 -26.13 -22.28 -7.65
C ASP A 281 -26.49 -21.05 -6.80
N VAL A 282 -27.67 -21.09 -6.18
CA VAL A 282 -28.22 -20.01 -5.36
C VAL A 282 -27.53 -19.91 -4.01
N GLU A 283 -27.31 -21.04 -3.35
CA GLU A 283 -26.77 -21.13 -2.00
C GLU A 283 -25.29 -20.79 -2.00
N ASP A 284 -24.53 -21.28 -2.99
CA ASP A 284 -23.12 -20.95 -3.16
C ASP A 284 -22.89 -19.44 -3.32
N LEU A 285 -23.69 -18.77 -4.15
CA LEU A 285 -23.60 -17.32 -4.36
C LEU A 285 -23.89 -16.55 -3.06
N ILE A 286 -24.96 -16.91 -2.35
CA ILE A 286 -25.34 -16.24 -1.10
C ILE A 286 -24.25 -16.42 -0.04
N ASN A 287 -23.72 -17.64 0.11
CA ASN A 287 -22.70 -17.96 1.10
C ASN A 287 -21.37 -17.25 0.80
N ALA A 288 -20.94 -17.23 -0.47
CA ALA A 288 -19.71 -16.55 -0.87
C ALA A 288 -19.79 -15.03 -0.61
N VAL A 289 -20.93 -14.40 -0.91
CA VAL A 289 -21.15 -12.98 -0.65
C VAL A 289 -21.21 -12.69 0.85
N LYS A 290 -21.92 -13.51 1.64
CA LYS A 290 -21.97 -13.36 3.09
C LYS A 290 -20.58 -13.49 3.72
N ALA A 291 -19.81 -14.51 3.33
CA ALA A 291 -18.45 -14.71 3.82
C ALA A 291 -17.54 -13.50 3.51
N ALA A 292 -17.68 -12.90 2.32
CA ALA A 292 -16.91 -11.72 1.96
C ALA A 292 -17.32 -10.48 2.76
N LEU A 293 -18.62 -10.29 3.03
CA LEU A 293 -19.11 -9.19 3.89
C LEU A 293 -18.69 -9.37 5.35
N ASP A 294 -18.75 -10.60 5.87
CA ASP A 294 -18.31 -10.93 7.23
C ASP A 294 -16.80 -10.76 7.41
N GLY A 295 -16.02 -10.91 6.32
CA GLY A 295 -14.58 -10.68 6.29
C GLY A 295 -14.15 -9.20 6.15
N LEU A 296 -15.09 -8.26 6.06
CA LEU A 296 -14.76 -6.83 6.02
C LEU A 296 -14.13 -6.36 7.33
N SER A 297 -13.26 -5.35 7.22
CA SER A 297 -12.56 -4.78 8.37
C SER A 297 -13.53 -4.06 9.31
N GLU A 298 -13.38 -4.32 10.61
CA GLU A 298 -14.02 -3.57 11.71
C GLU A 298 -13.22 -2.32 12.12
N LEU A 299 -12.04 -2.12 11.53
CA LEU A 299 -11.23 -0.91 11.71
C LEU A 299 -11.71 0.21 10.79
N ASN A 300 -11.59 1.46 11.27
CA ASN A 300 -11.74 2.65 10.45
C ASN A 300 -10.66 2.72 9.34
N MET A 301 -10.80 3.66 8.40
CA MET A 301 -9.90 3.75 7.24
C MET A 301 -8.42 3.92 7.60
N VAL A 302 -8.10 4.71 8.65
CA VAL A 302 -6.72 5.01 9.06
C VAL A 302 -6.07 3.78 9.71
N ASP A 303 -6.77 3.16 10.66
CA ASP A 303 -6.27 1.99 11.39
C ASP A 303 -6.17 0.76 10.48
N LYS A 304 -7.11 0.62 9.53
CA LYS A 304 -6.98 -0.37 8.46
C LYS A 304 -5.74 -0.11 7.61
N ALA A 305 -5.50 1.14 7.18
CA ALA A 305 -4.34 1.48 6.36
C ALA A 305 -3.00 1.21 7.08
N LYS A 306 -2.94 1.42 8.40
CA LYS A 306 -1.79 1.00 9.24
C LYS A 306 -1.59 -0.51 9.19
N LYS A 307 -2.66 -1.28 9.43
CA LYS A 307 -2.59 -2.74 9.43
C LYS A 307 -2.21 -3.30 8.06
N ASP A 308 -2.79 -2.76 6.99
CA ASP A 308 -2.48 -3.14 5.61
C ASP A 308 -1.02 -2.83 5.27
N LYS A 309 -0.48 -1.71 5.76
CA LYS A 309 0.94 -1.35 5.58
C LYS A 309 1.85 -2.36 6.28
N VAL A 310 1.60 -2.65 7.56
CA VAL A 310 2.38 -3.64 8.33
C VAL A 310 2.35 -4.99 7.61
N ALA A 311 1.16 -5.45 7.19
CA ALA A 311 1.03 -6.70 6.44
C ALA A 311 1.79 -6.69 5.10
N ALA A 312 1.82 -5.56 4.39
CA ALA A 312 2.59 -5.42 3.15
C ALA A 312 4.11 -5.40 3.38
N GLU A 313 4.57 -4.81 4.48
CA GLU A 313 5.98 -4.85 4.89
C GLU A 313 6.40 -6.25 5.33
N GLU A 314 5.57 -6.94 6.11
CA GLU A 314 5.76 -8.34 6.47
C GLU A 314 5.82 -9.24 5.22
N GLN A 315 4.92 -9.02 4.25
CA GLN A 315 4.91 -9.77 3.00
C GLN A 315 6.16 -9.48 2.15
N LYS A 316 6.62 -8.22 2.07
CA LYS A 316 7.87 -7.88 1.38
C LYS A 316 9.09 -8.50 2.07
N ALA A 317 9.12 -8.49 3.40
CA ALA A 317 10.18 -9.14 4.16
C ALA A 317 10.17 -10.66 3.93
N LYS A 318 8.98 -11.27 3.83
CA LYS A 318 8.81 -12.67 3.49
C LYS A 318 9.26 -12.98 2.05
N GLU A 319 8.87 -12.18 1.06
CA GLU A 319 9.31 -12.34 -0.33
C GLU A 319 10.82 -12.12 -0.49
N ALA A 320 11.41 -11.21 0.28
CA ALA A 320 12.85 -11.05 0.36
C ALA A 320 13.50 -12.32 0.90
N LEU A 321 13.01 -12.86 2.02
CA LEU A 321 13.47 -14.10 2.63
C LEU A 321 13.31 -15.32 1.71
N ASP A 322 12.20 -15.42 0.99
CA ASP A 322 11.88 -16.54 0.11
C ASP A 322 12.78 -16.60 -1.13
N ASN A 323 13.34 -15.46 -1.55
CA ASN A 323 14.24 -15.31 -2.69
C ASN A 323 15.74 -15.23 -2.31
N MET A 324 16.09 -15.24 -1.03
CA MET A 324 17.48 -15.24 -0.59
C MET A 324 18.15 -16.58 -0.85
N ASN A 325 19.37 -16.52 -1.39
CA ASN A 325 20.36 -17.59 -1.29
C ASN A 325 21.50 -17.12 -0.39
N GLY A 326 22.14 -18.04 0.31
CA GLY A 326 23.32 -17.75 1.12
C GLY A 326 24.46 -17.11 0.33
N SER A 327 24.50 -17.31 -1.00
CA SER A 327 25.44 -16.65 -1.90
C SER A 327 25.23 -15.14 -2.06
N ASP A 328 24.07 -14.60 -1.67
CA ASP A 328 23.75 -13.18 -1.80
C ASP A 328 24.38 -12.31 -0.69
N VAL A 329 24.96 -12.95 0.34
CA VAL A 329 25.71 -12.29 1.41
C VAL A 329 27.17 -12.72 1.34
N GLN A 330 28.06 -11.79 0.97
CA GLN A 330 29.48 -12.10 0.80
C GLN A 330 30.36 -10.95 1.28
N VAL A 331 31.42 -11.30 2.01
CA VAL A 331 32.49 -10.36 2.32
C VAL A 331 33.58 -10.51 1.27
N GLY A 332 33.71 -9.51 0.40
CA GLY A 332 34.77 -9.43 -0.60
C GLY A 332 36.08 -8.89 -0.02
N PHE A 333 37.19 -9.15 -0.73
CA PHE A 333 38.49 -8.56 -0.36
C PHE A 333 38.52 -7.02 -0.45
N ALA A 334 37.57 -6.40 -1.16
CA ALA A 334 37.42 -4.95 -1.22
C ALA A 334 36.75 -4.37 0.02
N ASP A 335 36.04 -5.19 0.80
CA ASP A 335 35.29 -4.78 1.99
C ASP A 335 36.15 -4.81 3.27
N ILE A 336 37.43 -5.20 3.13
CA ILE A 336 38.36 -5.37 4.24
C ILE A 336 39.71 -4.68 3.98
N ASP A 337 40.23 -4.02 5.01
CA ASP A 337 41.57 -3.44 5.01
C ASP A 337 42.64 -4.51 5.29
N LEU A 338 43.07 -5.17 4.22
CA LEU A 338 44.16 -6.14 4.25
C LEU A 338 45.53 -5.51 4.56
N SER A 339 45.67 -4.19 4.37
CA SER A 339 46.93 -3.49 4.61
C SER A 339 47.24 -3.34 6.10
N ALA A 340 46.20 -3.35 6.94
CA ALA A 340 46.31 -3.32 8.40
C ALA A 340 46.77 -4.66 9.02
N ILE A 341 46.81 -5.76 8.25
CA ILE A 341 47.25 -7.06 8.75
C ILE A 341 48.76 -7.24 8.54
N ASP A 342 49.54 -7.14 9.63
CA ASP A 342 51.01 -7.31 9.59
C ASP A 342 51.42 -8.58 8.83
N GLY A 343 52.24 -8.45 7.80
CA GLY A 343 52.75 -9.61 7.07
C GLY A 343 51.81 -10.24 6.04
N TYR A 344 50.59 -9.74 5.85
CA TYR A 344 49.69 -10.21 4.79
C TYR A 344 50.27 -9.91 3.39
N ASN A 345 50.62 -8.65 3.12
CA ASN A 345 51.16 -8.24 1.81
C ASN A 345 52.52 -8.85 1.48
N SER A 346 53.35 -9.14 2.49
CA SER A 346 54.64 -9.79 2.30
C SER A 346 54.58 -11.31 2.27
N GLY A 347 53.41 -11.92 2.51
CA GLY A 347 53.27 -13.39 2.60
C GLY A 347 54.08 -13.99 3.74
N LYS A 348 54.24 -13.24 4.84
CA LYS A 348 55.07 -13.60 6.00
C LYS A 348 54.61 -14.94 6.57
N THR A 349 55.57 -15.84 6.81
CA THR A 349 55.34 -17.03 7.64
C THR A 349 55.71 -16.69 9.07
N VAL A 350 54.74 -16.80 9.97
CA VAL A 350 54.99 -16.66 11.41
C VAL A 350 55.33 -18.04 11.95
N SER A 351 56.52 -18.18 12.53
CA SER A 351 57.02 -19.44 13.07
C SER A 351 57.38 -19.28 14.54
N TYR A 352 56.99 -20.25 15.34
CA TYR A 352 57.35 -20.34 16.75
C TYR A 352 58.20 -21.60 16.98
N ASP A 353 59.52 -21.46 16.84
CA ASP A 353 60.51 -22.52 17.09
C ASP A 353 61.06 -22.44 18.51
N ILE A 354 61.42 -23.55 19.18
CA ILE A 354 62.09 -23.49 20.51
C ILE A 354 63.56 -23.06 20.38
N SER A 355 63.93 -21.97 21.08
CA SER A 355 65.31 -21.66 21.42
C SER A 355 65.62 -22.25 22.80
N ASP A 356 66.74 -22.96 22.92
CA ASP A 356 67.25 -23.56 24.17
C ASP A 356 67.14 -22.58 25.35
N GLY A 357 66.33 -22.93 26.34
CA GLY A 357 66.14 -22.08 27.50
C GLY A 357 64.97 -22.51 28.37
N TYR A 358 65.26 -23.39 29.33
CA TYR A 358 64.42 -23.70 30.49
C TYR A 358 63.74 -22.43 31.04
N LYS A 359 62.42 -22.26 30.80
CA LYS A 359 61.41 -21.64 31.69
C LYS A 359 60.07 -21.47 30.97
N GLY A 360 59.07 -22.27 31.38
CA GLY A 360 57.65 -22.05 31.08
C GLY A 360 57.06 -23.04 30.07
N ARG A 361 56.17 -23.93 30.54
CA ARG A 361 55.34 -24.81 29.70
C ARG A 361 54.11 -24.06 29.16
N HIS A 362 54.30 -22.96 28.44
CA HIS A 362 53.31 -22.57 27.42
C HIS A 362 53.74 -23.29 26.14
N THR A 363 52.89 -24.17 25.61
CA THR A 363 53.20 -24.87 24.36
C THR A 363 53.22 -23.83 23.25
N ARG A 364 54.33 -23.63 22.53
CA ARG A 364 54.46 -22.58 21.48
C ARG A 364 53.38 -22.67 20.37
N ILE A 365 52.71 -23.81 20.25
CA ILE A 365 51.48 -24.00 19.47
C ILE A 365 50.34 -23.08 19.94
N SER A 366 50.14 -22.90 21.25
CA SER A 366 49.09 -22.00 21.79
C SER A 366 49.38 -20.56 21.42
N ASP A 367 50.64 -20.14 21.46
CA ASP A 367 51.04 -18.78 21.11
C ASP A 367 50.87 -18.53 19.61
N CYS A 368 51.22 -19.54 18.80
CA CYS A 368 50.99 -19.54 17.35
C CYS A 368 49.48 -19.48 17.00
N LYS A 369 48.65 -20.27 17.69
CA LYS A 369 47.17 -20.19 17.58
C LYS A 369 46.65 -18.83 18.01
N GLN A 370 47.19 -18.25 19.08
CA GLN A 370 46.74 -16.96 19.59
C GLN A 370 47.09 -15.81 18.63
N ASP A 371 48.28 -15.82 18.02
CA ASP A 371 48.64 -14.81 17.02
C ASP A 371 47.75 -14.93 15.77
N ALA A 372 47.47 -16.15 15.32
CA ALA A 372 46.51 -16.39 14.25
C ALA A 372 45.11 -15.85 14.60
N ARG A 373 44.59 -16.13 15.82
CA ARG A 373 43.31 -15.57 16.32
C ARG A 373 43.30 -14.05 16.33
N ASN A 374 44.32 -13.42 16.90
CA ASN A 374 44.39 -11.96 17.02
C ASN A 374 44.31 -11.30 15.64
N ARG A 375 44.99 -11.88 14.64
CA ARG A 375 44.98 -11.37 13.26
C ARG A 375 43.61 -11.49 12.60
N LEU A 376 42.89 -12.60 12.82
CA LEU A 376 41.54 -12.79 12.28
C LEU A 376 40.51 -11.92 13.02
N ASN A 377 40.60 -11.81 14.35
CA ASN A 377 39.68 -11.00 15.15
C ASN A 377 39.72 -9.50 14.80
N ASN A 378 40.86 -8.99 14.31
CA ASN A 378 40.96 -7.61 13.81
C ASN A 378 40.07 -7.34 12.57
N LEU A 379 39.56 -8.37 11.91
CA LEU A 379 38.66 -8.25 10.76
C LEU A 379 37.18 -8.24 11.15
N LYS A 380 36.84 -8.54 12.41
CA LYS A 380 35.47 -8.81 12.86
C LYS A 380 34.50 -7.67 12.58
N GLU A 381 34.84 -6.44 12.94
CA GLU A 381 33.97 -5.28 12.73
C GLU A 381 33.71 -5.02 11.24
N GLN A 382 34.71 -5.24 10.38
CA GLN A 382 34.59 -5.03 8.94
C GLN A 382 33.71 -6.10 8.29
N PHE A 383 33.86 -7.37 8.72
CA PHE A 383 32.98 -8.46 8.31
C PHE A 383 31.54 -8.23 8.75
N TYR A 384 31.32 -7.76 9.99
CA TYR A 384 29.99 -7.45 10.50
C TYR A 384 29.33 -6.34 9.67
N ALA A 385 30.07 -5.26 9.39
CA ALA A 385 29.58 -4.14 8.59
C ALA A 385 29.22 -4.57 7.15
N ALA A 386 30.04 -5.40 6.51
CA ALA A 386 29.77 -5.92 5.18
C ALA A 386 28.50 -6.79 5.13
N VAL A 387 28.36 -7.75 6.06
CA VAL A 387 27.17 -8.60 6.16
C VAL A 387 25.91 -7.77 6.45
N LYS A 388 25.99 -6.79 7.35
CA LYS A 388 24.88 -5.90 7.67
C LYS A 388 24.43 -5.08 6.44
N ALA A 389 25.38 -4.54 5.68
CA ALA A 389 25.08 -3.72 4.51
C ALA A 389 24.37 -4.54 3.41
N ASP A 390 24.74 -5.80 3.24
CA ASP A 390 24.06 -6.68 2.28
C ASP A 390 22.64 -7.04 2.75
N LEU A 391 22.45 -7.33 4.04
CA LEU A 391 21.11 -7.59 4.60
C LEU A 391 20.17 -6.37 4.51
N GLU A 392 20.69 -5.16 4.77
CA GLU A 392 19.91 -3.91 4.65
C GLU A 392 19.50 -3.62 3.20
N LYS A 393 20.38 -3.84 2.22
CA LYS A 393 20.04 -3.71 0.78
C LYS A 393 18.95 -4.70 0.35
N LEU A 394 18.90 -5.86 1.02
CA LEU A 394 17.90 -6.90 0.78
C LEU A 394 16.60 -6.66 1.58
N GLY A 395 16.52 -5.59 2.37
CA GLY A 395 15.31 -5.21 3.11
C GLY A 395 15.02 -6.09 4.33
N ILE A 396 16.03 -6.74 4.90
CA ILE A 396 15.87 -7.70 6.00
C ILE A 396 16.12 -7.01 7.35
N PRO A 397 15.25 -7.22 8.36
CA PRO A 397 15.49 -6.74 9.73
C PRO A 397 16.77 -7.34 10.34
N THR A 398 17.64 -6.49 10.90
CA THR A 398 18.96 -6.90 11.43
C THR A 398 18.94 -7.29 12.91
N ASP A 399 17.78 -7.34 13.55
CA ASP A 399 17.64 -7.46 15.02
C ASP A 399 18.21 -8.76 15.60
N SER A 400 18.37 -9.79 14.75
CA SER A 400 18.96 -11.09 15.13
C SER A 400 20.37 -11.33 14.58
N LEU A 401 20.96 -10.32 13.89
CA LEU A 401 22.25 -10.47 13.22
C LEU A 401 23.40 -10.74 14.19
N ASP A 402 23.39 -10.12 15.37
CA ASP A 402 24.48 -10.22 16.34
C ASP A 402 24.76 -11.67 16.74
N VAL A 403 23.72 -12.45 17.04
CA VAL A 403 23.89 -13.83 17.50
C VAL A 403 24.38 -14.74 16.37
N VAL A 404 23.81 -14.60 15.17
CA VAL A 404 24.17 -15.42 14.00
C VAL A 404 25.60 -15.10 13.56
N PHE A 405 25.94 -13.82 13.49
CA PHE A 405 27.27 -13.37 13.09
C PHE A 405 28.35 -13.84 14.07
N GLU A 406 28.12 -13.68 15.38
CA GLU A 406 29.10 -14.09 16.40
C GLU A 406 29.40 -15.60 16.37
N ASP A 407 28.37 -16.44 16.23
CA ASP A 407 28.53 -17.90 16.11
C ASP A 407 29.32 -18.30 14.86
N VAL A 408 28.94 -17.73 13.70
CA VAL A 408 29.61 -18.00 12.42
C VAL A 408 31.05 -17.51 12.45
N PHE A 409 31.29 -16.31 12.95
CA PHE A 409 32.62 -15.72 13.00
C PHE A 409 33.54 -16.54 13.91
N ALA A 410 33.10 -16.84 15.13
CA ALA A 410 33.90 -17.60 16.11
C ALA A 410 34.22 -19.02 15.62
N SER A 411 33.24 -19.73 15.07
CA SER A 411 33.43 -21.07 14.52
C SER A 411 34.39 -21.08 13.32
N THR A 412 34.27 -20.09 12.43
CA THR A 412 35.15 -19.92 11.26
C THR A 412 36.59 -19.64 11.67
N VAL A 413 36.83 -18.84 12.72
CA VAL A 413 38.16 -18.57 13.25
C VAL A 413 38.85 -19.88 13.67
N GLU A 414 38.17 -20.70 14.47
CA GLU A 414 38.74 -21.97 14.94
C GLU A 414 38.97 -22.98 13.80
N GLN A 415 38.03 -23.07 12.86
CA GLN A 415 38.15 -23.91 11.66
C GLN A 415 39.38 -23.51 10.85
N THR A 416 39.51 -22.21 10.56
CA THR A 416 40.58 -21.69 9.70
C THR A 416 41.96 -21.86 10.34
N ILE A 417 42.06 -21.64 11.64
CA ILE A 417 43.31 -21.84 12.38
C ILE A 417 43.72 -23.31 12.36
N SER A 418 42.76 -24.22 12.56
CA SER A 418 43.01 -25.66 12.53
C SER A 418 43.48 -26.14 11.15
N GLN A 419 43.02 -25.51 10.06
CA GLN A 419 43.41 -25.83 8.69
C GLN A 419 44.73 -25.17 8.26
N SER A 420 45.05 -23.98 8.77
CA SER A 420 46.17 -23.16 8.29
C SER A 420 47.47 -23.37 9.07
N LEU A 421 47.41 -24.06 10.21
CA LEU A 421 48.59 -24.35 11.02
C LEU A 421 49.36 -25.55 10.48
N THR A 422 50.64 -25.35 10.21
CA THR A 422 51.60 -26.44 10.00
C THR A 422 52.26 -26.80 11.32
N ILE A 423 52.02 -28.03 11.78
CA ILE A 423 52.70 -28.62 12.94
C ILE A 423 53.74 -29.61 12.39
N LYS A 424 55.01 -29.44 12.76
CA LYS A 424 56.07 -30.38 12.37
C LYS A 424 56.36 -31.34 13.51
N ASP A 425 55.92 -32.59 13.36
CA ASP A 425 56.36 -33.70 14.23
C ASP A 425 57.80 -34.09 13.86
N LYS A 426 58.75 -33.89 14.78
CA LYS A 426 60.11 -34.46 14.63
C LYS A 426 60.25 -35.71 15.50
N LYS A 427 60.77 -36.79 14.88
CA LYS A 427 61.14 -38.05 15.53
C LYS A 427 62.04 -37.77 16.74
N TRP A 428 61.79 -38.52 17.83
CA TRP A 428 62.61 -38.58 19.04
C TRP A 428 64.10 -38.70 18.71
N ASP A 429 64.87 -37.65 19.01
CA ASP A 429 66.27 -37.80 19.35
C ASP A 429 66.52 -37.11 20.71
N ARG A 430 67.43 -37.69 21.49
CA ARG A 430 67.47 -37.67 22.96
C ARG A 430 67.66 -36.31 23.63
N ASP A 431 67.91 -35.25 22.88
CA ASP A 431 68.29 -33.95 23.47
C ASP A 431 67.41 -32.76 23.12
N ASN A 432 66.38 -32.85 22.24
CA ASN A 432 65.41 -31.76 22.04
C ASN A 432 64.13 -32.25 21.31
N CYS A 433 63.02 -32.42 22.02
CA CYS A 433 61.71 -32.76 21.46
C CYS A 433 60.75 -31.58 21.56
N PHE A 434 60.47 -30.90 20.44
CA PHE A 434 59.62 -29.71 20.43
C PHE A 434 58.80 -29.60 19.15
N ASP A 435 57.48 -29.44 19.30
CA ASP A 435 56.57 -29.19 18.18
C ASP A 435 56.78 -27.74 17.69
N ALA A 436 57.25 -27.58 16.45
CA ALA A 436 57.31 -26.28 15.79
C ALA A 436 55.97 -26.02 15.10
N ALA A 437 55.36 -24.86 15.39
CA ALA A 437 54.12 -24.41 14.77
C ALA A 437 54.38 -23.17 13.91
N SER A 438 53.79 -23.15 12.72
CA SER A 438 53.85 -22.01 11.82
C SER A 438 52.60 -21.88 10.98
N PHE A 439 52.30 -20.67 10.53
CA PHE A 439 51.27 -20.40 9.52
C PHE A 439 51.73 -19.30 8.57
N ASN A 440 51.25 -19.34 7.33
CA ASN A 440 51.40 -18.24 6.38
C ASN A 440 50.25 -17.24 6.60
N VAL A 441 50.58 -15.96 6.82
CA VAL A 441 49.56 -14.93 7.13
C VAL A 441 48.57 -14.74 5.97
N LYS A 442 49.06 -14.77 4.73
CA LYS A 442 48.23 -14.55 3.54
C LYS A 442 47.27 -15.71 3.32
N GLU A 443 47.76 -16.95 3.45
CA GLU A 443 46.91 -18.14 3.36
C GLU A 443 45.88 -18.19 4.50
N LEU A 444 46.30 -17.88 5.74
CA LEU A 444 45.39 -17.82 6.89
C LEU A 444 44.19 -16.89 6.64
N VAL A 445 44.46 -15.67 6.18
CA VAL A 445 43.41 -14.66 5.93
C VAL A 445 42.55 -15.02 4.71
N ASN A 446 43.16 -15.50 3.62
CA ASN A 446 42.40 -15.90 2.42
C ASN A 446 41.48 -17.11 2.71
N ASN A 447 41.98 -18.09 3.47
CA ASN A 447 41.18 -19.23 3.92
C ASN A 447 40.06 -18.78 4.86
N PHE A 448 40.32 -17.80 5.73
CA PHE A 448 39.29 -17.24 6.62
C PHE A 448 38.15 -16.60 5.84
N VAL A 449 38.45 -15.72 4.88
CA VAL A 449 37.43 -15.08 4.02
C VAL A 449 36.60 -16.13 3.30
N THR A 450 37.25 -17.14 2.72
CA THR A 450 36.57 -18.22 1.98
C THR A 450 35.67 -19.07 2.90
N ASN A 451 36.21 -19.50 4.04
CA ASN A 451 35.47 -20.29 5.02
C ASN A 451 34.32 -19.50 5.64
N PHE A 452 34.52 -18.21 5.92
CA PHE A 452 33.48 -17.34 6.46
C PHE A 452 32.33 -17.21 5.47
N ASN A 453 32.62 -16.87 4.21
CA ASN A 453 31.60 -16.74 3.17
C ASN A 453 30.85 -18.07 2.96
N THR A 454 31.54 -19.21 3.06
CA THR A 454 30.89 -20.53 2.99
C THR A 454 29.98 -20.78 4.19
N ASN A 455 30.45 -20.47 5.41
CA ASN A 455 29.71 -20.74 6.64
C ASN A 455 28.52 -19.79 6.85
N ILE A 456 28.67 -18.51 6.49
CA ILE A 456 27.57 -17.54 6.54
C ILE A 456 26.53 -17.85 5.48
N ALA A 457 26.96 -18.21 4.26
CA ALA A 457 26.06 -18.69 3.22
C ALA A 457 25.30 -19.94 3.70
N ALA A 458 26.00 -20.95 4.22
CA ALA A 458 25.35 -22.15 4.74
C ALA A 458 24.40 -21.90 5.92
N LYS A 459 24.65 -20.88 6.75
CA LYS A 459 23.73 -20.50 7.84
C LYS A 459 22.52 -19.73 7.33
N ILE A 460 22.67 -18.87 6.34
CA ILE A 460 21.56 -18.18 5.66
C ILE A 460 20.75 -19.19 4.84
N ASP A 461 21.42 -20.09 4.13
CA ASP A 461 20.83 -21.24 3.47
C ASP A 461 20.09 -22.08 4.51
N ALA A 462 20.67 -22.45 5.66
CA ALA A 462 19.95 -23.19 6.70
C ALA A 462 18.72 -22.44 7.26
N ILE A 463 18.75 -21.12 7.35
CA ILE A 463 17.58 -20.29 7.71
C ILE A 463 16.51 -20.34 6.59
N THR A 464 16.92 -20.52 5.34
CA THR A 464 16.04 -20.61 4.16
C THR A 464 15.72 -22.05 3.71
N GLU A 465 16.41 -23.08 4.22
CA GLU A 465 16.33 -24.51 3.84
C GLU A 465 15.38 -25.31 4.75
N PHE A 466 14.69 -24.67 5.71
CA PHE A 466 13.55 -25.25 6.44
C PHE A 466 12.26 -25.37 5.61
N LYS A 467 12.34 -25.21 4.29
CA LYS A 467 11.21 -25.15 3.34
C LYS A 467 10.38 -26.44 3.16
N THR A 468 10.50 -27.48 4.01
CA THR A 468 9.59 -28.66 3.94
C THR A 468 8.97 -29.11 5.27
N ASP A 469 9.45 -28.61 6.43
CA ASP A 469 8.96 -29.01 7.75
C ASP A 469 8.40 -27.78 8.49
N LEU A 470 7.37 -27.96 9.32
CA LEU A 470 6.80 -26.86 10.10
C LEU A 470 7.77 -26.50 11.23
N ASP A 471 8.55 -25.44 11.05
CA ASP A 471 9.42 -24.92 12.11
C ASP A 471 8.62 -24.03 13.08
N LEU A 472 8.66 -24.39 14.36
CA LEU A 472 7.98 -23.72 15.46
C LEU A 472 8.97 -23.34 16.59
N GLN A 473 10.28 -23.45 16.36
CA GLN A 473 11.30 -23.22 17.39
C GLN A 473 11.43 -21.74 17.79
N ASP A 474 11.00 -20.84 16.92
CA ASP A 474 11.05 -19.39 17.10
C ASP A 474 9.75 -18.81 17.70
N ILE A 475 8.76 -19.65 18.02
CA ILE A 475 7.54 -19.17 18.65
C ILE A 475 7.85 -18.71 20.07
N ASP A 476 7.69 -17.41 20.30
CA ASP A 476 7.80 -16.80 21.61
C ASP A 476 6.67 -17.28 22.53
N PRO A 477 6.95 -18.10 23.56
CA PRO A 477 5.94 -18.58 24.49
C PRO A 477 5.32 -17.43 25.31
N ALA A 478 5.96 -16.25 25.37
CA ALA A 478 5.40 -15.07 26.04
C ALA A 478 4.18 -14.48 25.30
N GLN A 479 3.90 -14.88 24.06
CA GLN A 479 2.66 -14.53 23.35
C GLN A 479 1.42 -15.17 24.00
N MET A 480 1.58 -16.27 24.74
CA MET A 480 0.49 -16.94 25.47
C MET A 480 0.04 -16.18 26.73
N LYS A 481 0.41 -14.92 26.93
CA LYS A 481 -0.01 -14.13 28.09
C LYS A 481 -1.53 -14.04 28.17
N ALA A 482 -2.11 -14.54 29.26
CA ALA A 482 -3.48 -14.24 29.62
C ALA A 482 -3.53 -12.87 30.32
N GLU A 483 -4.33 -11.93 29.80
CA GLU A 483 -4.46 -10.56 30.34
C GLU A 483 -4.80 -10.51 31.84
N GLU A 484 -5.40 -11.58 32.37
CA GLU A 484 -5.82 -11.71 33.77
C GLU A 484 -4.72 -12.14 34.76
N TYR A 485 -3.49 -12.47 34.31
CA TYR A 485 -2.42 -12.98 35.17
C TYR A 485 -1.07 -12.26 34.92
N THR A 486 -0.46 -11.73 35.99
CA THR A 486 0.71 -10.84 35.94
C THR A 486 2.07 -11.54 36.00
N THR A 487 2.12 -12.88 35.98
CA THR A 487 3.36 -13.67 36.12
C THR A 487 3.88 -14.21 34.78
N SER A 488 5.21 -14.30 34.66
CA SER A 488 5.93 -14.83 33.48
C SER A 488 5.46 -16.24 33.09
N VAL A 489 5.26 -16.46 31.78
CA VAL A 489 4.58 -17.64 31.20
C VAL A 489 5.37 -18.96 31.32
N LEU A 490 6.61 -18.97 31.80
CA LEU A 490 7.42 -20.20 31.85
C LEU A 490 8.13 -20.46 33.19
N SER A 491 7.80 -19.72 34.25
CA SER A 491 8.49 -19.86 35.55
C SER A 491 7.65 -20.55 36.63
N GLU A 492 6.32 -20.49 36.59
CA GLU A 492 5.43 -21.09 37.61
C GLU A 492 4.09 -21.57 37.01
N PRO A 493 3.48 -22.67 37.52
CA PRO A 493 2.13 -23.07 37.14
C PRO A 493 1.09 -22.00 37.48
N LEU A 494 0.20 -21.65 36.54
CA LEU A 494 -0.84 -20.64 36.74
C LEU A 494 -2.02 -21.25 37.52
N GLY A 495 -2.25 -20.83 38.78
CA GLY A 495 -3.34 -21.39 39.60
C GLY A 495 -3.76 -20.52 40.80
N THR A 496 -5.03 -20.63 41.18
CA THR A 496 -5.64 -19.89 42.30
C THR A 496 -5.45 -20.64 43.63
N LYS A 497 -4.84 -20.01 44.63
CA LYS A 497 -4.78 -20.56 46.01
C LYS A 497 -6.00 -20.10 46.83
N LYS A 498 -7.14 -20.80 46.78
CA LYS A 498 -8.27 -20.55 47.71
C LYS A 498 -8.89 -21.82 48.32
N LYS A 499 -9.44 -21.63 49.54
CA LYS A 499 -9.91 -22.68 50.46
C LYS A 499 -11.41 -22.94 50.26
N ARG A 500 -11.84 -24.12 49.76
CA ARG A 500 -13.05 -24.90 50.21
C ARG A 500 -13.43 -26.04 49.24
N LYS A 501 -14.13 -27.05 49.77
CA LYS A 501 -14.27 -28.42 49.25
C LYS A 501 -15.24 -28.68 48.08
N ASN A 502 -15.96 -27.69 47.55
CA ASN A 502 -16.96 -27.90 46.47
C ASN A 502 -16.79 -26.94 45.29
N TRP A 503 -15.58 -26.41 45.07
CA TRP A 503 -15.33 -25.32 44.10
C TRP A 503 -14.84 -25.83 42.73
N ALA A 504 -14.29 -27.04 42.66
CA ALA A 504 -13.60 -27.53 41.47
C ALA A 504 -14.49 -27.74 40.23
N GLU A 505 -15.80 -27.94 40.37
CA GLU A 505 -16.71 -28.16 39.23
C GLU A 505 -16.86 -26.94 38.31
N GLY A 506 -16.70 -25.71 38.84
CA GLY A 506 -16.79 -24.47 38.05
C GLY A 506 -15.44 -23.88 37.62
N GLU A 507 -14.37 -24.12 38.40
CA GLU A 507 -13.04 -23.57 38.12
C GLU A 507 -12.23 -24.38 37.10
N LEU A 508 -12.49 -25.69 36.96
CA LEU A 508 -11.79 -26.52 35.99
C LEU A 508 -12.17 -26.18 34.54
N PRO A 509 -13.46 -25.97 34.20
CA PRO A 509 -13.84 -25.40 32.91
C PRO A 509 -13.27 -24.00 32.67
N ALA A 510 -13.26 -23.12 33.69
CA ALA A 510 -12.70 -21.78 33.56
C ALA A 510 -11.18 -21.78 33.29
N MET A 511 -10.43 -22.69 33.92
CA MET A 511 -9.00 -22.87 33.65
C MET A 511 -8.74 -23.50 32.28
N ALA A 512 -9.62 -24.38 31.80
CA ALA A 512 -9.57 -24.89 30.44
C ALA A 512 -9.83 -23.79 29.40
N ASP A 513 -10.80 -22.90 29.65
CA ASP A 513 -11.07 -21.73 28.79
C ASP A 513 -9.88 -20.76 28.78
N THR A 514 -9.26 -20.51 29.93
CA THR A 514 -8.04 -19.69 30.01
C THR A 514 -6.90 -20.33 29.23
N ALA A 515 -6.65 -21.63 29.40
CA ALA A 515 -5.63 -22.35 28.64
C ALA A 515 -5.91 -22.33 27.12
N ALA A 516 -7.18 -22.39 26.70
CA ALA A 516 -7.57 -22.27 25.30
C ALA A 516 -7.26 -20.87 24.74
N LYS A 517 -7.58 -19.80 25.47
CA LYS A 517 -7.27 -18.41 25.08
C LYS A 517 -5.77 -18.17 24.98
N MET A 518 -4.99 -18.72 25.89
CA MET A 518 -3.51 -18.65 25.85
C MET A 518 -2.96 -19.23 24.53
N ILE A 519 -3.54 -20.33 24.04
CA ILE A 519 -3.18 -20.91 22.74
C ILE A 519 -3.75 -20.12 21.57
N ASP A 520 -4.96 -19.57 21.70
CA ASP A 520 -5.58 -18.75 20.64
C ASP A 520 -4.75 -17.50 20.32
N ASN A 521 -4.01 -16.95 21.29
CA ASN A 521 -3.05 -15.87 21.04
C ASN A 521 -1.90 -16.26 20.10
N LEU A 522 -1.61 -17.57 19.95
CA LEU A 522 -0.61 -18.07 18.99
C LEU A 522 -1.19 -18.30 17.60
N LYS A 523 -2.51 -18.12 17.40
CA LYS A 523 -3.20 -18.54 16.17
C LYS A 523 -2.66 -17.84 14.93
N ASP A 524 -2.43 -16.53 15.01
CA ASP A 524 -1.93 -15.75 13.87
C ASP A 524 -0.49 -16.15 13.51
N THR A 525 0.37 -16.35 14.53
CA THR A 525 1.73 -16.88 14.36
C THR A 525 1.71 -18.27 13.73
N MET A 526 0.84 -19.16 14.21
CA MET A 526 0.68 -20.52 13.65
C MET A 526 0.13 -20.50 12.22
N LEU A 527 -0.79 -19.58 11.91
CA LEU A 527 -1.36 -19.40 10.58
C LEU A 527 -0.29 -18.97 9.58
N ALA A 528 0.57 -18.02 9.96
CA ALA A 528 1.68 -17.57 9.14
C ALA A 528 2.65 -18.74 8.82
N LYS A 529 3.01 -19.53 9.84
CA LYS A 529 3.87 -20.72 9.68
C LYS A 529 3.24 -21.79 8.79
N ALA A 530 1.95 -22.06 8.98
CA ALA A 530 1.19 -23.02 8.20
C ALA A 530 1.08 -22.63 6.71
N LYS A 531 0.82 -21.34 6.42
CA LYS A 531 0.81 -20.81 5.05
C LYS A 531 2.18 -20.93 4.39
N ALA A 532 3.25 -20.56 5.10
CA ALA A 532 4.61 -20.68 4.61
C ALA A 532 4.96 -22.14 4.27
N MET A 533 4.57 -23.10 5.13
CA MET A 533 4.76 -24.52 4.86
C MET A 533 3.98 -25.00 3.62
N CYS A 534 2.72 -24.59 3.45
CA CYS A 534 1.93 -24.98 2.27
C CYS A 534 2.56 -24.47 0.98
N GLU A 535 2.96 -23.20 0.95
CA GLU A 535 3.62 -22.56 -0.17
C GLU A 535 4.95 -23.24 -0.54
N ALA A 536 5.78 -23.50 0.47
CA ALA A 536 7.07 -24.17 0.27
C ALA A 536 6.92 -25.61 -0.27
N ASN A 537 5.79 -26.26 0.02
CA ASN A 537 5.45 -27.59 -0.48
C ASN A 537 4.58 -27.58 -1.75
N GLY A 538 4.32 -26.41 -2.34
CA GLY A 538 3.51 -26.25 -3.54
C GLY A 538 2.06 -26.72 -3.37
N ILE A 539 1.53 -26.65 -2.15
CA ILE A 539 0.16 -27.03 -1.78
C ILE A 539 -0.65 -25.76 -1.56
N GLU A 540 -1.88 -25.74 -2.09
CA GLU A 540 -2.80 -24.63 -1.83
C GLU A 540 -3.20 -24.65 -0.35
N PHE A 541 -3.01 -23.52 0.33
CA PHE A 541 -3.36 -23.38 1.72
C PHE A 541 -4.87 -23.54 1.91
N ASN A 542 -5.28 -24.41 2.84
CA ASN A 542 -6.68 -24.64 3.18
C ASN A 542 -6.95 -24.13 4.60
N SER A 543 -7.80 -23.11 4.69
CA SER A 543 -8.17 -22.47 5.97
C SER A 543 -9.00 -23.37 6.87
N GLU A 544 -9.85 -24.24 6.31
CA GLU A 544 -10.65 -25.20 7.07
C GLU A 544 -9.75 -26.27 7.72
N ALA A 545 -8.82 -26.85 6.95
CA ALA A 545 -7.87 -27.84 7.44
C ALA A 545 -6.96 -27.25 8.52
N PHE A 546 -6.48 -26.01 8.34
CA PHE A 546 -5.74 -25.29 9.37
C PHE A 546 -6.55 -25.14 10.65
N ASN A 547 -7.79 -24.63 10.56
CA ASN A 547 -8.64 -24.42 11.73
C ASN A 547 -8.96 -25.74 12.44
N GLU A 548 -9.22 -26.82 11.70
CA GLU A 548 -9.48 -28.14 12.27
C GLU A 548 -8.27 -28.68 13.04
N ILE A 549 -7.07 -28.62 12.44
CA ILE A 549 -5.83 -29.10 13.04
C ILE A 549 -5.44 -28.24 14.26
N PHE A 550 -5.60 -26.92 14.16
CA PHE A 550 -5.35 -25.98 15.26
C PHE A 550 -6.27 -26.27 16.45
N VAL A 551 -7.58 -26.45 16.22
CA VAL A 551 -8.55 -26.77 17.28
C VAL A 551 -8.23 -28.12 17.92
N LYS A 552 -7.91 -29.15 17.12
CA LYS A 552 -7.51 -30.47 17.65
C LYS A 552 -6.26 -30.39 18.52
N ALA A 553 -5.21 -29.72 18.05
CA ALA A 553 -3.98 -29.53 18.80
C ALA A 553 -4.22 -28.74 20.11
N ARG A 554 -5.01 -27.66 20.05
CA ARG A 554 -5.42 -26.85 21.21
C ARG A 554 -6.19 -27.68 22.24
N THR A 555 -7.23 -28.41 21.82
CA THR A 555 -8.05 -29.23 22.73
C THR A 555 -7.22 -30.31 23.40
N SER A 556 -6.29 -30.94 22.67
CA SER A 556 -5.38 -31.93 23.25
C SER A 556 -4.41 -31.29 24.25
N ALA A 557 -3.88 -30.10 23.95
CA ALA A 557 -2.94 -29.41 24.83
C ALA A 557 -3.61 -28.95 26.13
N VAL A 558 -4.79 -28.33 26.04
CA VAL A 558 -5.60 -27.92 27.19
C VAL A 558 -5.92 -29.10 28.09
N SER A 559 -6.33 -30.23 27.51
CA SER A 559 -6.66 -31.45 28.26
C SER A 559 -5.43 -32.04 28.98
N ALA A 560 -4.24 -31.87 28.41
CA ALA A 560 -3.00 -32.38 28.99
C ALA A 560 -2.43 -31.47 30.09
N SER A 561 -2.71 -30.16 30.05
CA SER A 561 -2.06 -29.16 30.90
C SER A 561 -2.89 -28.67 32.08
N VAL A 562 -4.21 -28.89 32.09
CA VAL A 562 -5.10 -28.47 33.18
C VAL A 562 -5.20 -29.59 34.22
N HIS A 563 -4.69 -29.32 35.41
CA HIS A 563 -4.59 -30.31 36.48
C HIS A 563 -5.45 -29.93 37.67
N SER A 564 -6.01 -30.94 38.35
CA SER A 564 -6.59 -30.78 39.69
C SER A 564 -5.83 -31.67 40.68
N VAL A 565 -5.29 -31.08 41.74
CA VAL A 565 -4.53 -31.81 42.77
C VAL A 565 -5.20 -31.67 44.13
N GLU A 566 -5.42 -32.79 44.81
CA GLU A 566 -5.78 -32.84 46.22
C GLU A 566 -4.52 -32.71 47.08
N ILE A 567 -4.48 -31.71 47.98
CA ILE A 567 -3.34 -31.51 48.88
C ILE A 567 -3.63 -32.21 50.20
N ASP A 568 -3.00 -33.37 50.43
CA ASP A 568 -3.03 -34.06 51.73
C ASP A 568 -1.86 -33.59 52.59
N ARG A 569 -2.07 -32.54 53.40
CA ARG A 569 -1.17 -32.23 54.53
C ARG A 569 -1.81 -32.76 55.80
N ALA A 570 -1.02 -33.43 56.65
CA ALA A 570 -1.40 -34.11 57.88
C ALA A 570 -2.30 -33.34 58.88
N TRP A 571 -2.57 -32.04 58.68
CA TRP A 571 -3.42 -31.20 59.53
C TRP A 571 -4.43 -30.32 58.75
N LYS A 572 -4.58 -30.51 57.42
CA LYS A 572 -5.55 -29.81 56.57
C LYS A 572 -6.06 -30.73 55.47
N ARG A 573 -6.94 -31.67 55.82
CA ARG A 573 -7.85 -32.26 54.82
C ARG A 573 -8.76 -31.12 54.33
N ASP A 574 -8.99 -31.02 53.02
CA ASP A 574 -9.92 -30.11 52.32
C ASP A 574 -9.29 -28.93 51.51
N GLN A 575 -8.18 -29.15 50.80
CA GLN A 575 -7.74 -28.24 49.71
C GLN A 575 -7.56 -28.97 48.39
N GLN A 576 -8.33 -28.55 47.38
CA GLN A 576 -8.16 -28.92 45.98
C GLN A 576 -7.63 -27.69 45.24
N GLN A 577 -6.60 -27.86 44.42
CA GLN A 577 -6.03 -26.80 43.59
C GLN A 577 -6.20 -27.16 42.12
N VAL A 578 -6.67 -26.21 41.32
CA VAL A 578 -6.68 -26.31 39.85
C VAL A 578 -5.62 -25.35 39.31
N TYR A 579 -4.81 -25.83 38.37
CA TYR A 579 -3.77 -25.02 37.73
C TYR A 579 -3.53 -25.43 36.28
N ILE A 580 -2.90 -24.52 35.53
CA ILE A 580 -2.41 -24.74 34.17
C ILE A 580 -0.89 -24.92 34.23
N ASP A 581 -0.39 -26.06 33.76
CA ASP A 581 1.02 -26.23 33.43
C ASP A 581 1.29 -25.59 32.07
N THR A 582 1.79 -24.35 32.07
CA THR A 582 2.00 -23.56 30.86
C THR A 582 3.10 -24.11 29.95
N THR A 583 4.09 -24.81 30.53
CA THR A 583 5.16 -25.47 29.78
C THR A 583 4.61 -26.69 29.06
N GLN A 584 3.82 -27.50 29.76
CA GLN A 584 3.13 -28.64 29.17
C GLN A 584 2.11 -28.20 28.12
N LEU A 585 1.38 -27.11 28.36
CA LEU A 585 0.43 -26.52 27.41
C LEU A 585 1.12 -26.14 26.10
N PHE A 586 2.20 -25.34 26.18
CA PHE A 586 2.96 -24.91 25.00
C PHE A 586 3.56 -26.09 24.24
N ASN A 587 4.31 -26.95 24.93
CA ASN A 587 5.02 -28.07 24.28
C ASN A 587 4.06 -29.08 23.65
N THR A 588 2.95 -29.40 24.33
CA THR A 588 1.95 -30.33 23.79
C THR A 588 1.26 -29.73 22.57
N PHE A 589 0.95 -28.43 22.60
CA PHE A 589 0.34 -27.74 21.48
C PHE A 589 1.25 -27.71 20.25
N THR A 590 2.48 -27.19 20.39
CA THR A 590 3.42 -27.04 19.27
C THR A 590 3.77 -28.39 18.64
N THR A 591 4.00 -29.41 19.47
CA THR A 591 4.27 -30.79 19.00
C THR A 591 3.10 -31.34 18.20
N ASN A 592 1.89 -31.33 18.78
CA ASN A 592 0.70 -31.89 18.12
C ASN A 592 0.33 -31.14 16.84
N PHE A 593 0.46 -29.82 16.85
CA PHE A 593 0.18 -28.99 15.69
C PHE A 593 1.14 -29.31 14.55
N LYS A 594 2.45 -29.38 14.85
CA LYS A 594 3.48 -29.76 13.88
C LYS A 594 3.23 -31.14 13.28
N GLU A 595 3.01 -32.16 14.10
CA GLU A 595 2.78 -33.52 13.63
C GLU A 595 1.55 -33.62 12.72
N GLN A 596 0.42 -33.06 13.15
CA GLN A 596 -0.84 -33.13 12.41
C GLN A 596 -0.80 -32.31 11.11
N TYR A 597 -0.22 -31.11 11.15
CA TYR A 597 -0.16 -30.24 9.97
C TYR A 597 0.81 -30.80 8.92
N THR A 598 1.96 -31.32 9.36
CA THR A 598 2.91 -32.01 8.47
C THR A 598 2.27 -33.23 7.82
N ALA A 599 1.55 -34.06 8.58
CA ALA A 599 0.83 -35.21 8.03
C ALA A 599 -0.25 -34.83 7.01
N TRP A 600 -0.94 -33.70 7.23
CA TRP A 600 -1.92 -33.19 6.28
C TRP A 600 -1.26 -32.72 4.99
N VAL A 601 -0.17 -31.93 5.07
CA VAL A 601 0.60 -31.46 3.91
C VAL A 601 1.11 -32.66 3.09
N GLU A 602 1.72 -33.66 3.73
CA GLU A 602 2.17 -34.89 3.06
C GLU A 602 1.00 -35.67 2.40
N GLY A 603 -0.16 -35.71 3.06
CA GLY A 603 -1.37 -36.29 2.50
C GLY A 603 -1.91 -35.56 1.27
N GLN A 604 -1.68 -34.24 1.15
CA GLN A 604 -2.02 -33.48 -0.05
C GLN A 604 -1.00 -33.68 -1.17
N LYS A 605 0.30 -33.80 -0.84
CA LYS A 605 1.34 -34.14 -1.83
C LYS A 605 1.04 -35.45 -2.52
N ALA A 606 0.59 -36.46 -1.78
CA ALA A 606 0.25 -37.78 -2.33
C ALA A 606 -0.99 -37.81 -3.24
N LYS A 607 -1.78 -36.72 -3.29
CA LYS A 607 -2.99 -36.60 -4.13
C LYS A 607 -2.74 -35.79 -5.40
N LYS A 608 -1.60 -35.11 -5.51
CA LYS A 608 -1.05 -34.59 -6.78
C LYS A 608 -0.33 -35.71 -7.52
#